data_AF-A0A0U3FST7-F1
#
_entry.id   AF-A0A0U3FST7-F1
#
_cell.length_a   1.000
_cell.length_b   1.000
_cell.length_c   1.000
_cell.angle_alpha   90.00
_cell.angle_beta   90.00
_cell.angle_gamma   90.00
#
_symmetry.space_group_name_H-M   'P 1'
#
loop_
_entity.id
_entity.type
_entity.pdbx_description
1 polymer ?
#
loop_
_entity_poly.entity_id
_entity_poly.type
_entity_poly.pdbx_seq_one_letter_code
_entity_poly.pdbx_strand_id
1 'polypeptide(L)'
;MMRIDESSFITKLRDLLNEFNSNEGSKLDVLKRLNEFLESLGDLLVRETELILTKIVEYYLESNPEFVSTIEKILRSPEAKEVLSPDSRLKLLTLLHIYHRRLKNISYLSKITKEFEGEFSEHPFFQHLKVMTLKASDDENELREALRISYLLAKRVPNHAGILHNFAETVVILLEKGEKLDENYIEEAREALHKILIYNYPKFYATYGRFLALQGDFKRAKRMLLRAIDLEDPRKSDYVLRINDYVRLLTKIEFEENLRKYIHEIERKVDEFREELKEQMESERIKQAELLGLFATLISVVLANIFTIANSLDIATVLISNAFLISSVIIVLSGFHLLAGTKNEKPVKALLLLGVTLMSISLILSVIKRA
;
A
#
# COMPACT_ATOMS: atom_id res chain seq x y z
N MET A 1 17.83 -20.75 27.27
CA MET A 1 16.96 -21.47 26.33
C MET A 1 17.12 -22.95 26.61
N MET A 2 16.16 -23.54 27.33
CA MET A 2 16.21 -24.95 27.75
C MET A 2 16.22 -25.83 26.49
N ARG A 3 17.25 -26.66 26.31
CA ARG A 3 17.22 -27.74 25.32
C ARG A 3 16.22 -28.77 25.81
N ILE A 4 14.96 -28.56 25.48
CA ILE A 4 13.94 -29.60 25.49
C ILE A 4 14.51 -30.73 24.62
N ASP A 5 14.53 -31.97 25.11
CA ASP A 5 15.02 -33.11 24.34
C ASP A 5 14.02 -33.44 23.23
N GLU A 6 14.14 -32.70 22.13
CA GLU A 6 13.27 -32.76 20.95
C GLU A 6 13.18 -34.17 20.37
N SER A 7 14.27 -34.94 20.49
CA SER A 7 14.32 -36.34 20.05
C SER A 7 13.42 -37.24 20.88
N SER A 8 13.26 -36.95 22.17
CA SER A 8 12.44 -37.75 23.08
C SER A 8 10.93 -37.63 22.77
N PHE A 9 10.44 -36.42 22.46
CA PHE A 9 9.01 -36.22 22.15
C PHE A 9 8.62 -36.84 20.81
N ILE A 10 9.46 -36.66 19.78
CA ILE A 10 9.23 -37.23 18.45
C ILE A 10 9.22 -38.75 18.53
N THR A 11 10.20 -39.33 19.22
CA THR A 11 10.30 -40.79 19.40
C THR A 11 9.06 -41.34 20.09
N LYS A 12 8.64 -40.72 21.21
CA LYS A 12 7.46 -41.16 21.96
C LYS A 12 6.17 -41.06 21.13
N LEU A 13 5.98 -39.98 20.38
CA LEU A 13 4.81 -39.87 19.50
C LEU A 13 4.84 -40.92 18.38
N ARG A 14 5.98 -41.10 17.72
CA ARG A 14 6.16 -42.13 16.68
C ARG A 14 5.76 -43.50 17.19
N ASP A 15 6.29 -43.89 18.34
CA ASP A 15 6.09 -45.23 18.88
C ASP A 15 4.60 -45.46 19.22
N LEU A 16 3.93 -44.45 19.80
CA LEU A 16 2.48 -44.50 20.05
C LEU A 16 1.65 -44.60 18.76
N LEU A 17 2.01 -43.85 17.71
CA LEU A 17 1.28 -43.91 16.44
C LEU A 17 1.53 -45.22 15.69
N ASN A 18 2.73 -45.80 15.82
CA ASN A 18 3.05 -47.13 15.30
C ASN A 18 2.22 -48.21 16.00
N GLU A 19 2.19 -48.22 17.34
CA GLU A 19 1.39 -49.17 18.12
C GLU A 19 -0.11 -49.07 17.77
N PHE A 20 -0.62 -47.84 17.57
CA PHE A 20 -2.00 -47.64 17.15
C PHE A 20 -2.30 -48.28 15.78
N ASN A 21 -1.33 -48.24 14.85
CA ASN A 21 -1.46 -48.81 13.51
C ASN A 21 -1.23 -50.32 13.47
N SER A 22 -0.33 -50.87 14.30
CA SER A 22 0.06 -52.29 14.28
C SER A 22 -0.98 -53.22 14.92
N ASN A 23 -2.02 -52.67 15.59
CA ASN A 23 -2.94 -53.41 16.47
C ASN A 23 -2.19 -54.21 17.57
N GLU A 24 -0.95 -53.85 17.87
CA GLU A 24 -0.20 -54.45 18.98
C GLU A 24 -0.69 -53.82 20.29
N GLY A 25 -1.48 -54.59 21.05
CA GLY A 25 -2.09 -54.14 22.29
C GLY A 25 -3.52 -53.59 22.12
N SER A 26 -4.14 -53.22 23.24
CA SER A 26 -5.49 -52.63 23.22
C SER A 26 -5.41 -51.20 22.70
N LYS A 27 -6.13 -50.87 21.61
CA LYS A 27 -6.23 -49.49 21.09
C LYS A 27 -6.59 -48.48 22.18
N LEU A 28 -7.43 -48.90 23.14
CA LEU A 28 -7.82 -48.09 24.28
C LEU A 28 -6.62 -47.73 25.18
N ASP A 29 -5.70 -48.67 25.37
CA ASP A 29 -4.48 -48.45 26.17
C ASP A 29 -3.51 -47.49 25.45
N VAL A 30 -3.34 -47.67 24.14
CA VAL A 30 -2.53 -46.75 23.32
C VAL A 30 -3.11 -45.33 23.38
N LEU A 31 -4.43 -45.18 23.28
CA LEU A 31 -5.10 -43.87 23.39
C LEU A 31 -4.91 -43.22 24.77
N LYS A 32 -4.92 -44.00 25.87
CA LYS A 32 -4.64 -43.47 27.22
C LYS A 32 -3.20 -42.94 27.33
N ARG A 33 -2.22 -43.72 26.88
CA ARG A 33 -0.81 -43.31 26.86
C ARG A 33 -0.58 -42.11 25.94
N LEU A 34 -1.31 -42.03 24.82
CA LEU A 34 -1.31 -40.86 23.95
C LEU A 34 -1.89 -39.63 24.64
N ASN A 35 -3.00 -39.76 25.38
CA ASN A 35 -3.54 -38.67 26.17
C ASN A 35 -2.52 -38.15 27.20
N GLU A 36 -1.93 -39.05 27.98
CA GLU A 36 -0.90 -38.69 28.97
C GLU A 36 0.30 -37.99 28.33
N PHE A 37 0.74 -38.47 27.17
CA PHE A 37 1.80 -37.81 26.40
C PHE A 37 1.41 -36.39 25.98
N LEU A 38 0.22 -36.21 25.39
CA LEU A 38 -0.24 -34.91 24.91
C LEU A 38 -0.48 -33.92 26.05
N GLU A 39 -1.02 -34.37 27.19
CA GLU A 39 -1.12 -33.57 28.42
C GLU A 39 0.25 -33.12 28.92
N SER A 40 1.26 -34.01 28.86
CA SER A 40 2.63 -33.69 29.29
C SER A 40 3.33 -32.61 28.48
N LEU A 41 2.81 -32.25 27.29
CA LEU A 41 3.36 -31.17 26.46
C LEU A 41 3.07 -29.76 27.01
N GLY A 42 2.12 -29.63 27.94
CA GLY A 42 1.70 -28.35 28.51
C GLY A 42 0.53 -27.69 27.78
N ASP A 43 0.18 -26.46 28.20
CA ASP A 43 -0.97 -25.70 27.69
C ASP A 43 -0.68 -25.12 26.30
N LEU A 44 -1.64 -25.21 25.37
CA LEU A 44 -1.53 -24.64 24.02
C LEU A 44 -1.37 -23.11 23.98
N LEU A 45 -1.80 -22.40 25.02
CA LEU A 45 -1.62 -20.94 25.14
C LEU A 45 -0.20 -20.55 25.58
N VAL A 46 0.66 -21.54 25.83
CA VAL A 46 2.09 -21.37 26.10
C VAL A 46 2.88 -21.58 24.81
N ARG A 47 3.74 -20.62 24.48
CA ARG A 47 4.48 -20.60 23.20
C ARG A 47 5.38 -21.82 23.04
N GLU A 48 5.96 -22.31 24.13
CA GLU A 48 6.81 -23.48 24.17
C GLU A 48 6.07 -24.72 23.64
N THR A 49 4.81 -24.91 24.01
CA THR A 49 3.95 -26.01 23.55
C THR A 49 3.77 -25.94 22.03
N GLU A 50 3.40 -24.76 21.50
CA GLU A 50 3.24 -24.56 20.04
C GLU A 50 4.55 -24.85 19.29
N LEU A 51 5.70 -24.46 19.85
CA LEU A 51 7.02 -24.73 19.27
C LEU A 51 7.34 -26.24 19.26
N ILE A 52 7.00 -26.98 20.31
CA ILE A 52 7.16 -28.45 20.34
C ILE A 52 6.31 -29.08 19.23
N LEU A 53 5.03 -28.72 19.13
CA LEU A 53 4.14 -29.24 18.09
C LEU A 53 4.65 -28.90 16.68
N THR A 54 5.16 -27.68 16.50
CA THR A 54 5.77 -27.26 15.23
C THR A 54 6.98 -28.13 14.88
N LYS A 55 7.85 -28.44 15.84
CA LYS A 55 9.03 -29.30 15.63
C LYS A 55 8.65 -30.74 15.32
N ILE A 56 7.62 -31.28 15.97
CA ILE A 56 7.08 -32.60 15.64
C ILE A 56 6.66 -32.66 14.17
N VAL A 57 6.01 -31.61 13.66
CA VAL A 57 5.64 -31.56 12.25
C VAL A 57 6.87 -31.45 11.36
N GLU A 58 7.75 -30.48 11.65
CA GLU A 58 8.96 -30.17 10.86
C GLU A 58 9.91 -31.38 10.72
N TYR A 59 10.14 -32.11 11.80
CA TYR A 59 11.17 -33.15 11.82
C TYR A 59 10.63 -34.57 11.65
N TYR A 60 9.31 -34.77 11.75
CA TYR A 60 8.74 -36.11 11.72
C TYR A 60 7.56 -36.24 10.74
N LEU A 61 6.47 -35.49 10.93
CA LEU A 61 5.27 -35.71 10.12
C LEU A 61 5.46 -35.37 8.63
N GLU A 62 6.30 -34.39 8.30
CA GLU A 62 6.63 -34.06 6.90
C GLU A 62 7.36 -35.18 6.16
N SER A 63 8.16 -35.99 6.87
CA SER A 63 8.87 -37.13 6.29
C SER A 63 8.08 -38.43 6.35
N ASN A 64 6.98 -38.47 7.11
CA ASN A 64 6.20 -39.68 7.38
C ASN A 64 4.69 -39.37 7.26
N PRO A 65 4.20 -39.05 6.04
CA PRO A 65 2.82 -38.58 5.80
C PRO A 65 1.74 -39.61 6.18
N GLU A 66 2.08 -40.90 6.25
CA GLU A 66 1.19 -41.96 6.71
C GLU A 66 0.68 -41.70 8.13
N PHE A 67 1.49 -41.10 9.01
CA PHE A 67 1.09 -40.78 10.38
C PHE A 67 0.14 -39.59 10.46
N VAL A 68 0.13 -38.70 9.46
CA VAL A 68 -0.89 -37.66 9.36
C VAL A 68 -2.26 -38.30 9.19
N SER A 69 -2.34 -39.33 8.33
CA SER A 69 -3.58 -40.11 8.17
C SER A 69 -3.99 -40.87 9.45
N THR A 70 -3.02 -41.31 10.25
CA THR A 70 -3.29 -41.93 11.56
C THR A 70 -3.83 -40.92 12.56
N ILE A 71 -3.24 -39.73 12.67
CA ILE A 71 -3.73 -38.65 13.53
C ILE A 71 -5.16 -38.27 13.15
N GLU A 72 -5.45 -38.16 11.86
CA GLU A 72 -6.80 -37.91 11.35
C GLU A 72 -7.80 -39.00 11.77
N LYS A 73 -7.41 -40.27 11.65
CA LYS A 73 -8.24 -41.41 12.08
C LYS A 73 -8.51 -41.36 13.58
N ILE A 74 -7.47 -41.11 14.38
CA ILE A 74 -7.60 -40.97 15.84
C ILE A 74 -8.58 -39.83 16.17
N LEU A 75 -8.39 -38.65 15.60
CA LEU A 75 -9.18 -37.46 15.93
C LEU A 75 -10.69 -37.63 15.63
N ARG A 76 -11.02 -38.44 14.62
CA ARG A 76 -12.39 -38.75 14.20
C ARG A 76 -12.97 -40.02 14.83
N SER A 77 -12.18 -40.77 15.59
CA SER A 77 -12.64 -42.02 16.21
C SER A 77 -13.50 -41.74 17.46
N PRO A 78 -14.63 -42.45 17.65
CA PRO A 78 -15.44 -42.36 18.86
C PRO A 78 -14.65 -42.67 20.12
N GLU A 79 -13.76 -43.66 20.06
CA GLU A 79 -12.94 -44.10 21.20
C GLU A 79 -11.98 -42.99 21.66
N ALA A 80 -11.37 -42.26 20.71
CA ALA A 80 -10.53 -41.12 21.08
C ALA A 80 -11.34 -39.98 21.68
N LYS A 81 -12.61 -39.79 21.30
CA LYS A 81 -13.48 -38.78 21.89
C LYS A 81 -13.82 -39.08 23.35
N GLU A 82 -13.85 -40.36 23.73
CA GLU A 82 -14.08 -40.80 25.10
C GLU A 82 -12.80 -40.80 25.96
N VAL A 83 -11.65 -41.11 25.35
CA VAL A 83 -10.38 -41.27 26.08
C VAL A 83 -9.53 -40.01 26.12
N LEU A 84 -9.45 -39.27 25.01
CA LEU A 84 -8.60 -38.09 24.92
C LEU A 84 -9.35 -36.88 25.49
N SER A 85 -8.64 -36.07 26.29
CA SER A 85 -9.17 -34.80 26.75
C SER A 85 -9.45 -33.85 25.55
N PRO A 86 -10.35 -32.87 25.69
CA PRO A 86 -10.56 -31.85 24.67
C PRO A 86 -9.26 -31.12 24.27
N ASP A 87 -8.36 -30.84 25.22
CA ASP A 87 -7.09 -30.18 24.96
C ASP A 87 -6.11 -31.08 24.18
N SER A 88 -6.01 -32.36 24.55
CA SER A 88 -5.23 -33.35 23.82
C SER A 88 -5.73 -33.54 22.39
N ARG A 89 -7.05 -33.55 22.18
CA ARG A 89 -7.64 -33.59 20.83
C ARG A 89 -7.35 -32.31 20.04
N LEU A 90 -7.38 -31.14 20.69
CA LEU A 90 -7.01 -29.89 20.05
C LEU A 90 -5.52 -29.83 19.68
N LYS A 91 -4.62 -30.45 20.46
CA LYS A 91 -3.20 -30.61 20.10
C LYS A 91 -3.03 -31.47 18.85
N LEU A 92 -3.78 -32.57 18.72
CA LEU A 92 -3.80 -33.37 17.50
C LEU A 92 -4.31 -32.57 16.29
N LEU A 93 -5.40 -31.82 16.46
CA LEU A 93 -5.89 -30.90 15.42
C LEU A 93 -4.85 -29.84 15.05
N THR A 94 -4.10 -29.33 16.03
CA THR A 94 -3.01 -28.36 15.82
C THR A 94 -1.88 -28.96 14.99
N LEU A 95 -1.49 -30.22 15.22
CA LEU A 95 -0.50 -30.92 14.39
C LEU A 95 -0.95 -30.98 12.92
N LEU A 96 -2.21 -31.34 12.68
CA LEU A 96 -2.80 -31.36 11.33
C LEU A 96 -2.79 -29.95 10.71
N HIS A 97 -3.18 -28.93 11.48
CA HIS A 97 -3.22 -27.54 11.00
C HIS A 97 -1.83 -27.06 10.58
N ILE A 98 -0.81 -27.29 11.43
CA ILE A 98 0.58 -26.92 11.13
C ILE A 98 1.07 -27.65 9.88
N TYR A 99 0.84 -28.97 9.76
CA TYR A 99 1.26 -29.77 8.61
C TYR A 99 0.63 -29.26 7.30
N HIS A 100 -0.70 -29.16 7.25
CA HIS A 100 -1.39 -28.72 6.04
C HIS A 100 -1.12 -27.26 5.69
N ARG A 101 -0.90 -26.38 6.67
CA ARG A 101 -0.52 -24.98 6.43
C ARG A 101 0.85 -24.85 5.75
N ARG A 102 1.82 -25.65 6.17
CA ARG A 102 3.19 -25.64 5.60
C ARG A 102 3.18 -26.10 4.15
N LEU A 103 2.32 -27.06 3.83
CA LEU A 103 2.07 -27.54 2.46
C LEU A 103 1.06 -26.68 1.67
N LYS A 104 0.56 -25.57 2.24
CA LYS A 104 -0.43 -24.67 1.61
C LYS A 104 -1.74 -25.36 1.19
N ASN A 105 -2.16 -26.40 1.92
CA ASN A 105 -3.41 -27.13 1.69
C ASN A 105 -4.63 -26.37 2.27
N ILE A 106 -4.92 -25.19 1.73
CA ILE A 106 -5.92 -24.25 2.29
C ILE A 106 -7.33 -24.84 2.33
N SER A 107 -7.78 -25.50 1.26
CA SER A 107 -9.11 -26.12 1.20
C SER A 107 -9.30 -27.18 2.29
N TYR A 108 -8.24 -27.94 2.60
CA TYR A 108 -8.27 -28.91 3.68
C TYR A 108 -8.36 -28.23 5.05
N LEU A 109 -7.57 -27.17 5.27
CA LEU A 109 -7.64 -26.39 6.51
C LEU A 109 -9.03 -25.81 6.75
N SER A 110 -9.68 -25.28 5.72
CA SER A 110 -11.07 -24.80 5.79
C SER A 110 -12.03 -25.91 6.19
N LYS A 111 -11.95 -27.06 5.54
CA LYS A 111 -12.79 -28.22 5.85
C LYS A 111 -12.63 -28.68 7.29
N ILE A 112 -11.40 -28.92 7.76
CA ILE A 112 -11.15 -29.45 9.11
C ILE A 112 -11.47 -28.41 10.19
N THR A 113 -11.24 -27.12 9.95
CA THR A 113 -11.63 -26.07 10.88
C THR A 113 -13.15 -26.07 11.09
N LYS A 114 -13.92 -26.15 9.99
CA LYS A 114 -15.39 -26.19 10.06
C LYS A 114 -15.91 -27.48 10.72
N GLU A 115 -15.27 -28.62 10.45
CA GLU A 115 -15.62 -29.93 11.04
C GLU A 115 -15.56 -29.90 12.58
N PHE A 116 -14.53 -29.28 13.15
CA PHE A 116 -14.32 -29.24 14.61
C PHE A 116 -14.79 -27.97 15.30
N GLU A 117 -15.47 -27.07 14.57
CA GLU A 117 -15.95 -25.80 15.11
C GLU A 117 -16.94 -25.98 16.26
N GLY A 118 -17.89 -26.91 16.12
CA GLY A 118 -18.88 -27.19 17.17
C GLY A 118 -18.28 -27.80 18.45
N GLU A 119 -17.04 -28.28 18.39
CA GLU A 119 -16.36 -28.87 19.55
C GLU A 119 -15.45 -27.88 20.26
N PHE A 120 -14.71 -27.06 19.52
CA PHE A 120 -13.63 -26.24 20.06
C PHE A 120 -13.86 -24.73 19.95
N SER A 121 -15.04 -24.25 19.52
CA SER A 121 -15.31 -22.82 19.32
C SER A 121 -14.89 -21.93 20.49
N GLU A 122 -15.10 -22.38 21.72
CA GLU A 122 -14.80 -21.57 22.90
C GLU A 122 -13.30 -21.55 23.27
N HIS A 123 -12.50 -22.44 22.70
CA HIS A 123 -11.08 -22.54 23.01
C HIS A 123 -10.27 -21.43 22.31
N PRO A 124 -9.51 -20.59 23.04
CA PRO A 124 -8.80 -19.46 22.43
C PRO A 124 -7.78 -19.89 21.37
N PHE A 125 -7.12 -21.04 21.57
CA PHE A 125 -6.18 -21.57 20.59
C PHE A 125 -6.88 -22.12 19.34
N PHE A 126 -8.11 -22.63 19.44
CA PHE A 126 -8.87 -23.00 18.25
C PHE A 126 -9.25 -21.76 17.43
N GLN A 127 -9.66 -20.68 18.10
CA GLN A 127 -9.89 -19.39 17.45
C GLN A 127 -8.63 -18.86 16.74
N HIS A 128 -7.44 -19.08 17.33
CA HIS A 128 -6.17 -18.80 16.67
C HIS A 128 -6.00 -19.57 15.34
N LEU A 129 -6.29 -20.88 15.34
CA LEU A 129 -6.25 -21.71 14.12
C LEU A 129 -7.30 -21.27 13.09
N LYS A 130 -8.52 -20.95 13.54
CA LYS A 130 -9.61 -20.46 12.69
C LYS A 130 -9.22 -19.17 11.97
N VAL A 131 -8.63 -18.19 12.66
CA VAL A 131 -8.13 -16.96 12.03
C VAL A 131 -7.13 -17.27 10.93
N MET A 132 -6.20 -18.21 11.12
CA MET A 132 -5.24 -18.55 10.07
C MET A 132 -5.91 -19.10 8.82
N THR A 133 -6.99 -19.86 8.99
CA THR A 133 -7.79 -20.41 7.90
C THR A 133 -8.58 -19.30 7.18
N LEU A 134 -9.26 -18.42 7.91
CA LEU A 134 -10.03 -17.31 7.35
C LEU A 134 -9.15 -16.34 6.53
N LYS A 135 -7.93 -16.07 7.00
CA LYS A 135 -6.97 -15.21 6.28
C LYS A 135 -6.49 -15.75 4.94
N ALA A 136 -6.63 -17.05 4.72
CA ALA A 136 -6.26 -17.67 3.45
C ALA A 136 -7.37 -17.56 2.40
N SER A 137 -8.54 -17.05 2.78
CA SER A 137 -9.66 -16.76 1.88
C SER A 137 -9.52 -15.40 1.21
N ASP A 138 -10.17 -15.25 0.06
CA ASP A 138 -10.28 -13.96 -0.63
C ASP A 138 -11.57 -13.20 -0.26
N ASP A 139 -12.44 -13.82 0.55
CA ASP A 139 -13.70 -13.23 1.01
C ASP A 139 -13.47 -12.13 2.06
N GLU A 140 -13.96 -10.92 1.77
CA GLU A 140 -13.86 -9.75 2.65
C GLU A 140 -14.55 -9.99 4.01
N ASN A 141 -15.69 -10.68 4.04
CA ASN A 141 -16.40 -10.98 5.29
C ASN A 141 -15.58 -11.91 6.19
N GLU A 142 -14.92 -12.91 5.60
CA GLU A 142 -14.05 -13.82 6.35
C GLU A 142 -12.82 -13.09 6.90
N LEU A 143 -12.25 -12.13 6.15
CA LEU A 143 -11.14 -11.30 6.62
C LEU A 143 -11.56 -10.34 7.74
N ARG A 144 -12.75 -9.74 7.66
CA ARG A 144 -13.29 -8.90 8.75
C ARG A 144 -13.57 -9.72 10.00
N GLU A 145 -14.09 -10.94 9.86
CA GLU A 145 -14.26 -11.86 10.98
C GLU A 145 -12.91 -12.29 11.57
N ALA A 146 -11.91 -12.56 10.72
CA ALA A 146 -10.54 -12.83 11.16
C ALA A 146 -9.97 -11.66 11.98
N LEU A 147 -10.22 -10.42 11.57
CA LEU A 147 -9.79 -9.22 12.31
C LEU A 147 -10.44 -9.18 13.69
N ARG A 148 -11.78 -9.32 13.74
CA ARG A 148 -12.54 -9.29 15.00
C ARG A 148 -12.06 -10.35 15.98
N ILE A 149 -11.94 -11.61 15.53
CA ILE A 149 -11.48 -12.71 16.38
C ILE A 149 -10.04 -12.48 16.84
N SER A 150 -9.13 -12.16 15.90
CA SER A 150 -7.70 -12.03 16.22
C SER A 150 -7.40 -10.86 17.15
N TYR A 151 -8.12 -9.75 17.02
CA TYR A 151 -8.03 -8.61 17.93
C TYR A 151 -8.42 -8.98 19.36
N LEU A 152 -9.60 -9.57 19.55
CA LEU A 152 -10.08 -9.99 20.87
C LEU A 152 -9.14 -11.03 21.50
N LEU A 153 -8.61 -11.93 20.67
CA LEU A 153 -7.68 -12.96 21.12
C LEU A 153 -6.33 -12.37 21.54
N ALA A 154 -5.80 -11.39 20.80
CA ALA A 154 -4.57 -10.69 21.15
C ALA A 154 -4.68 -9.92 22.48
N LYS A 155 -5.86 -9.37 22.79
CA LYS A 155 -6.14 -8.77 24.10
C LYS A 155 -6.22 -9.81 25.22
N ARG A 156 -6.85 -10.96 24.96
CA ARG A 156 -7.03 -12.03 25.96
C ARG A 156 -5.73 -12.77 26.26
N VAL A 157 -4.85 -12.94 25.27
CA VAL A 157 -3.60 -13.70 25.37
C VAL A 157 -2.40 -12.84 24.91
N PRO A 158 -2.09 -11.74 25.62
CA PRO A 158 -1.18 -10.70 25.14
C PRO A 158 0.30 -11.11 25.11
N ASN A 159 0.66 -12.26 25.70
CA ASN A 159 2.04 -12.75 25.77
C ASN A 159 2.34 -13.85 24.75
N HIS A 160 1.35 -14.28 23.96
CA HIS A 160 1.54 -15.38 23.01
C HIS A 160 1.94 -14.84 21.63
N ALA A 161 3.22 -15.02 21.27
CA ALA A 161 3.80 -14.43 20.05
C ALA A 161 3.07 -14.83 18.76
N GLY A 162 2.64 -16.09 18.66
CA GLY A 162 1.86 -16.56 17.51
C GLY A 162 0.53 -15.82 17.37
N ILE A 163 -0.16 -15.54 18.49
CA ILE A 163 -1.46 -14.87 18.50
C ILE A 163 -1.30 -13.39 18.14
N LEU A 164 -0.32 -12.72 18.74
CA LEU A 164 0.02 -11.33 18.41
C LEU A 164 0.38 -11.16 16.93
N HIS A 165 1.22 -12.07 16.41
CA HIS A 165 1.55 -12.10 14.99
C HIS A 165 0.32 -12.31 14.12
N ASN A 166 -0.56 -13.22 14.51
CA ASN A 166 -1.77 -13.54 13.76
C ASN A 166 -2.65 -12.31 13.58
N PHE A 167 -2.87 -11.53 14.64
CA PHE A 167 -3.58 -10.25 14.63
C PHE A 167 -2.91 -9.22 13.73
N ALA A 168 -1.62 -8.95 13.95
CA ALA A 168 -0.91 -7.94 13.16
C ALA A 168 -0.85 -8.31 11.67
N GLU A 169 -0.69 -9.59 11.34
CA GLU A 169 -0.75 -10.07 9.97
C GLU A 169 -2.14 -9.88 9.33
N THR A 170 -3.24 -10.03 10.08
CA THR A 170 -4.59 -9.73 9.59
C THR A 170 -4.74 -8.26 9.22
N VAL A 171 -4.29 -7.35 10.10
CA VAL A 171 -4.32 -5.90 9.86
C VAL A 171 -3.54 -5.55 8.59
N VAL A 172 -2.33 -6.09 8.44
CA VAL A 172 -1.52 -5.88 7.23
C VAL A 172 -2.22 -6.39 5.97
N ILE A 173 -2.85 -7.57 6.00
CA ILE A 173 -3.57 -8.13 4.84
C ILE A 173 -4.72 -7.21 4.42
N LEU A 174 -5.51 -6.72 5.37
CA LEU A 174 -6.63 -5.82 5.09
C LEU A 174 -6.14 -4.48 4.51
N LEU A 175 -5.12 -3.87 5.11
CA LEU A 175 -4.53 -2.62 4.59
C LEU A 175 -3.96 -2.79 3.17
N GLU A 176 -3.32 -3.93 2.88
CA GLU A 176 -2.84 -4.25 1.53
C GLU A 176 -3.97 -4.44 0.51
N LYS A 177 -5.17 -4.81 0.95
CA LYS A 177 -6.39 -4.87 0.13
C LYS A 177 -7.07 -3.50 -0.03
N GLY A 178 -6.53 -2.44 0.57
CA GLY A 178 -7.08 -1.08 0.49
C GLY A 178 -8.21 -0.80 1.48
N GLU A 179 -8.43 -1.67 2.46
CA GLU A 179 -9.41 -1.46 3.51
C GLU A 179 -9.01 -0.32 4.43
N LYS A 180 -10.00 0.50 4.82
CA LYS A 180 -9.82 1.56 5.81
C LYS A 180 -10.12 1.00 7.19
N LEU A 181 -9.08 0.84 7.99
CA LEU A 181 -9.19 0.37 9.37
C LEU A 181 -9.16 1.54 10.36
N ASP A 182 -9.75 1.34 11.53
CA ASP A 182 -9.60 2.25 12.67
C ASP A 182 -8.12 2.35 13.08
N GLU A 183 -7.65 3.56 13.37
CA GLU A 183 -6.26 3.83 13.77
C GLU A 183 -5.84 3.00 14.99
N ASN A 184 -6.76 2.69 15.90
CA ASN A 184 -6.48 1.84 17.05
C ASN A 184 -6.02 0.44 16.64
N TYR A 185 -6.61 -0.17 15.60
CA TYR A 185 -6.14 -1.47 15.11
C TYR A 185 -4.72 -1.39 14.55
N ILE A 186 -4.39 -0.28 13.88
CA ILE A 186 -3.09 -0.06 13.25
C ILE A 186 -2.00 0.13 14.32
N GLU A 187 -2.27 0.95 15.34
CA GLU A 187 -1.36 1.19 16.45
C GLU A 187 -1.13 -0.07 17.28
N GLU A 188 -2.20 -0.80 17.61
CA GLU A 188 -2.07 -2.05 18.35
C GLU A 188 -1.35 -3.15 17.57
N ALA A 189 -1.57 -3.24 16.25
CA ALA A 189 -0.81 -4.15 15.41
C ALA A 189 0.69 -3.78 15.40
N ARG A 190 1.02 -2.48 15.41
CA ARG A 190 2.40 -2.01 15.51
C ARG A 190 3.03 -2.42 16.83
N GLU A 191 2.34 -2.23 17.96
CA GLU A 191 2.82 -2.68 19.27
C GLU A 191 3.02 -4.20 19.33
N ALA A 192 2.05 -4.96 18.81
CA ALA A 192 2.14 -6.41 18.72
C ALA A 192 3.37 -6.85 17.91
N LEU A 193 3.63 -6.22 16.76
CA LEU A 193 4.82 -6.49 15.95
C LEU A 193 6.11 -6.19 16.73
N HIS A 194 6.21 -5.04 17.41
CA HIS A 194 7.38 -4.72 18.22
C HIS A 194 7.64 -5.76 19.33
N LYS A 195 6.58 -6.23 20.00
CA LYS A 195 6.70 -7.25 21.06
C LYS A 195 7.24 -8.58 20.56
N ILE A 196 6.90 -8.98 19.33
CA ILE A 196 7.29 -10.31 18.81
C ILE A 196 8.66 -10.33 18.12
N LEU A 197 9.22 -9.17 17.72
CA LEU A 197 10.52 -9.14 17.02
C LEU A 197 11.67 -9.70 17.86
N ILE A 198 11.56 -9.70 19.20
CA ILE A 198 12.57 -10.27 20.11
C ILE A 198 12.80 -11.78 19.88
N TYR A 199 11.81 -12.49 19.32
CA TYR A 199 11.89 -13.94 19.10
C TYR A 199 12.72 -14.31 17.86
N ASN A 200 13.20 -13.34 17.08
CA ASN A 200 14.02 -13.54 15.89
C ASN A 200 13.41 -14.54 14.87
N TYR A 201 12.08 -14.61 14.75
CA TYR A 201 11.42 -15.53 13.82
C TYR A 201 11.25 -14.87 12.44
N PRO A 202 11.70 -15.51 11.32
CA PRO A 202 11.69 -14.91 9.97
C PRO A 202 10.37 -14.26 9.57
N LYS A 203 9.25 -14.99 9.77
CA LYS A 203 7.91 -14.52 9.39
C LYS A 203 7.50 -13.23 10.10
N PHE A 204 8.00 -12.98 11.32
CA PHE A 204 7.67 -11.76 12.06
C PHE A 204 8.31 -10.52 11.42
N TYR A 205 9.57 -10.63 10.97
CA TYR A 205 10.22 -9.57 10.21
C TYR A 205 9.55 -9.35 8.86
N ALA A 206 9.12 -10.42 8.18
CA ALA A 206 8.40 -10.28 6.91
C ALA A 206 7.08 -9.49 7.07
N THR A 207 6.28 -9.80 8.10
CA THR A 207 5.06 -9.04 8.39
C THR A 207 5.35 -7.60 8.80
N TYR A 208 6.39 -7.35 9.61
CA TYR A 208 6.78 -5.99 9.98
C TYR A 208 7.29 -5.18 8.77
N GLY A 209 8.00 -5.83 7.85
CA GLY A 209 8.42 -5.22 6.58
C GLY A 209 7.23 -4.77 5.74
N ARG A 210 6.22 -5.63 5.60
CA ARG A 210 4.95 -5.27 4.93
C ARG A 210 4.25 -4.09 5.60
N PHE A 211 4.18 -4.10 6.93
CA PHE A 211 3.61 -2.99 7.70
C PHE A 211 4.33 -1.65 7.44
N LEU A 212 5.66 -1.64 7.42
CA LEU A 212 6.46 -0.45 7.13
C LEU A 212 6.27 0.07 5.69
N ALA A 213 6.10 -0.82 4.72
CA ALA A 213 5.84 -0.43 3.34
C ALA A 213 4.49 0.29 3.19
N LEU A 214 3.45 -0.16 3.91
CA LEU A 214 2.16 0.51 3.95
C LEU A 214 2.27 1.95 4.52
N GLN A 215 3.24 2.19 5.40
CA GLN A 215 3.55 3.54 5.92
C GLN A 215 4.47 4.35 5.00
N GLY A 216 4.92 3.79 3.88
CA GLY A 216 5.83 4.44 2.93
C GLY A 216 7.31 4.36 3.29
N ASP A 217 7.70 3.70 4.39
CA ASP A 217 9.13 3.47 4.71
C ASP A 217 9.67 2.23 3.98
N PHE A 218 9.73 2.33 2.66
CA PHE A 218 10.23 1.26 1.78
C PHE A 218 11.66 0.84 2.15
N LYS A 219 12.49 1.77 2.62
CA LYS A 219 13.89 1.47 2.98
C LYS A 219 13.96 0.55 4.18
N ARG A 220 13.20 0.80 5.25
CA ARG A 220 13.14 -0.12 6.41
C ARG A 220 12.42 -1.41 6.05
N ALA A 221 11.34 -1.33 5.29
CA ALA A 221 10.57 -2.48 4.85
C ALA A 221 11.44 -3.54 4.17
N LYS A 222 12.24 -3.13 3.17
CA LYS A 222 13.18 -4.03 2.47
C LYS A 222 14.22 -4.65 3.40
N ARG A 223 14.76 -3.88 4.36
CA ARG A 223 15.71 -4.42 5.36
C ARG A 223 15.09 -5.51 6.23
N MET A 224 13.82 -5.37 6.61
CA MET A 224 13.13 -6.40 7.39
C MET A 224 12.88 -7.67 6.58
N LEU A 225 12.54 -7.55 5.29
CA LEU A 225 12.40 -8.74 4.42
C LEU A 225 13.74 -9.44 4.15
N LEU A 226 14.82 -8.68 3.91
CA LEU A 226 16.16 -9.26 3.79
C LEU A 226 16.56 -9.98 5.08
N ARG A 227 16.25 -9.38 6.24
CA ARG A 227 16.47 -10.05 7.53
C ARG A 227 15.65 -11.32 7.69
N ALA A 228 14.42 -11.37 7.18
CA ALA A 228 13.62 -12.59 7.17
C ALA A 228 14.27 -13.69 6.31
N ILE A 229 14.79 -13.33 5.13
CA ILE A 229 15.52 -14.25 4.25
C ILE A 229 16.78 -14.78 4.94
N ASP A 230 17.59 -13.91 5.55
CA ASP A 230 18.84 -14.28 6.23
C ASP A 230 18.63 -15.23 7.42
N LEU A 231 17.47 -15.13 8.08
CA LEU A 231 17.13 -15.93 9.26
C LEU A 231 16.49 -17.29 8.92
N GLU A 232 16.10 -17.53 7.68
CA GLU A 232 15.44 -18.77 7.30
C GLU A 232 16.43 -19.95 7.24
N ASP A 233 16.03 -21.10 7.76
CA ASP A 233 16.90 -22.29 7.81
C ASP A 233 16.81 -23.10 6.50
N PRO A 234 17.91 -23.19 5.72
CA PRO A 234 17.92 -23.89 4.43
C PRO A 234 17.71 -25.41 4.54
N ARG A 235 17.77 -25.98 5.76
CA ARG A 235 17.55 -27.41 5.99
C ARG A 235 16.08 -27.79 6.08
N LYS A 236 15.17 -26.81 6.17
CA LYS A 236 13.73 -27.06 6.27
C LYS A 236 13.15 -27.51 4.93
N SER A 237 12.25 -28.49 4.98
CA SER A 237 11.55 -29.03 3.80
C SER A 237 10.77 -27.94 3.01
N ASP A 238 10.19 -26.96 3.73
CA ASP A 238 9.40 -25.86 3.18
C ASP A 238 10.23 -24.60 2.87
N TYR A 239 11.56 -24.68 2.97
CA TYR A 239 12.48 -23.54 2.78
C TYR A 239 12.23 -22.82 1.44
N VAL A 240 12.16 -23.58 0.33
CA VAL A 240 11.97 -23.02 -1.01
C VAL A 240 10.67 -22.22 -1.11
N LEU A 241 9.59 -22.73 -0.50
CA LEU A 241 8.29 -22.03 -0.49
C LEU A 241 8.35 -20.73 0.31
N ARG A 242 9.03 -20.74 1.47
CA ARG A 242 9.18 -19.54 2.32
C ARG A 242 10.04 -18.46 1.67
N ILE A 243 11.18 -18.86 1.10
CA ILE A 243 12.05 -17.92 0.38
C ILE A 243 11.30 -17.31 -0.80
N ASN A 244 10.54 -18.11 -1.57
CA ASN A 244 9.72 -17.59 -2.64
C ASN A 244 8.68 -16.57 -2.13
N ASP A 245 7.99 -16.87 -1.02
CA ASP A 245 7.06 -15.94 -0.38
C ASP A 245 7.75 -14.62 0.00
N TYR A 246 8.96 -14.65 0.57
CA TYR A 246 9.70 -13.45 0.97
C TYR A 246 10.22 -12.65 -0.22
N VAL A 247 10.75 -13.32 -1.24
CA VAL A 247 11.21 -12.68 -2.48
C VAL A 247 10.03 -12.01 -3.20
N ARG A 248 8.88 -12.69 -3.29
CA ARG A 248 7.66 -12.09 -3.86
C ARG A 248 7.24 -10.83 -3.11
N LEU A 249 7.28 -10.85 -1.78
CA LEU A 249 6.99 -9.67 -0.97
C LEU A 249 8.00 -8.54 -1.22
N LEU A 250 9.28 -8.87 -1.37
CA LEU A 250 10.32 -7.87 -1.65
C LEU A 250 10.09 -7.20 -3.00
N THR A 251 9.83 -7.99 -4.05
CA THR A 251 9.52 -7.49 -5.39
C THR A 251 8.27 -6.62 -5.39
N LYS A 252 7.22 -7.00 -4.64
CA LYS A 252 6.01 -6.17 -4.49
C LYS A 252 6.34 -4.79 -3.91
N ILE A 253 7.13 -4.75 -2.83
CA ILE A 253 7.52 -3.49 -2.17
C ILE A 253 8.41 -2.62 -3.08
N GLU A 254 9.33 -3.22 -3.83
CA GLU A 254 10.16 -2.51 -4.81
C GLU A 254 9.32 -1.93 -5.95
N PHE A 255 8.34 -2.68 -6.43
CA PHE A 255 7.40 -2.21 -7.43
C PHE A 255 6.57 -1.02 -6.91
N GLU A 256 6.03 -1.11 -5.70
CA GLU A 256 5.28 -0.01 -5.07
C GLU A 256 6.13 1.26 -4.86
N GLU A 257 7.39 1.09 -4.44
CA GLU A 257 8.33 2.22 -4.30
C GLU A 257 8.56 2.91 -5.65
N ASN A 258 8.81 2.13 -6.70
CA ASN A 258 9.05 2.67 -8.03
C ASN A 258 7.79 3.34 -8.60
N LEU A 259 6.62 2.73 -8.42
CA LEU A 259 5.35 3.32 -8.84
C LEU A 259 5.12 4.69 -8.18
N ARG A 260 5.39 4.82 -6.88
CA ARG A 260 5.29 6.13 -6.19
C ARG A 260 6.27 7.16 -6.72
N LYS A 261 7.50 6.77 -7.07
CA LYS A 261 8.48 7.66 -7.71
C LYS A 261 7.98 8.15 -9.06
N TYR A 262 7.43 7.24 -9.89
CA TYR A 262 6.85 7.60 -11.18
C TYR A 262 5.64 8.53 -11.05
N ILE A 263 4.74 8.27 -10.11
CA ILE A 263 3.60 9.16 -9.84
C ILE A 263 4.08 10.56 -9.48
N HIS A 264 5.06 10.67 -8.59
CA HIS A 264 5.61 11.97 -8.20
C HIS A 264 6.29 12.71 -9.37
N GLU A 265 6.99 11.98 -10.25
CA GLU A 265 7.57 12.57 -11.46
C GLU A 265 6.48 13.06 -12.44
N ILE A 266 5.39 12.31 -12.58
CA ILE A 266 4.25 12.70 -13.41
C ILE A 266 3.57 13.94 -12.83
N GLU A 267 3.31 13.99 -11.52
CA GLU A 267 2.74 15.17 -10.85
C GLU A 267 3.57 16.41 -11.13
N ARG A 268 4.90 16.31 -10.98
CA ARG A 268 5.80 17.42 -11.30
C ARG A 268 5.71 17.87 -12.76
N LYS A 269 5.69 16.93 -13.71
CA LYS A 269 5.55 17.27 -15.15
C LYS A 269 4.20 17.89 -15.48
N VAL A 270 3.14 17.47 -14.80
CA VAL A 270 1.80 18.06 -14.95
C VAL A 270 1.80 19.50 -14.44
N ASP A 271 2.45 19.78 -13.32
CA ASP A 271 2.56 21.12 -12.78
C ASP A 271 3.43 22.04 -13.67
N GLU A 272 4.57 21.53 -14.17
CA GLU A 272 5.40 22.23 -15.16
C GLU A 272 4.61 22.58 -16.43
N PHE A 273 3.88 21.60 -16.98
CA PHE A 273 3.05 21.80 -18.17
C PHE A 273 1.90 22.79 -17.93
N ARG A 274 1.32 22.82 -16.72
CA ARG A 274 0.28 23.79 -16.35
C ARG A 274 0.81 25.23 -16.34
N GLU A 275 2.00 25.45 -15.81
CA GLU A 275 2.63 26.78 -15.84
C GLU A 275 2.97 27.20 -17.27
N GLU A 276 3.54 26.30 -18.08
CA GLU A 276 3.79 26.58 -19.51
C GLU A 276 2.52 26.96 -20.27
N LEU A 277 1.42 26.23 -20.06
CA LEU A 277 0.12 26.54 -20.66
C LEU A 277 -0.38 27.92 -20.22
N LYS A 278 -0.21 28.26 -18.95
CA LYS A 278 -0.64 29.56 -18.42
C LYS A 278 0.14 30.70 -19.04
N GLU A 279 1.47 30.56 -19.15
CA GLU A 279 2.33 31.55 -19.83
C GLU A 279 1.94 31.70 -21.31
N GLN A 280 1.68 30.59 -22.01
CA GLN A 280 1.22 30.63 -23.40
C GLN A 280 -0.12 31.35 -23.52
N MET A 281 -1.09 31.03 -22.67
CA MET A 281 -2.41 31.68 -22.66
C MET A 281 -2.33 33.18 -22.37
N GLU A 282 -1.50 33.59 -21.40
CA GLU A 282 -1.27 35.01 -21.12
C GLU A 282 -0.64 35.72 -22.32
N SER A 283 0.35 35.10 -22.95
CA SER A 283 0.98 35.64 -24.15
C SER A 283 0.00 35.77 -25.33
N GLU A 284 -0.90 34.81 -25.52
CA GLU A 284 -1.93 34.87 -26.56
C GLU A 284 -3.00 35.93 -26.27
N ARG A 285 -3.44 36.06 -25.01
CA ARG A 285 -4.35 37.11 -24.59
C ARG A 285 -3.77 38.50 -24.83
N ILE A 286 -2.49 38.70 -24.54
CA ILE A 286 -1.80 39.96 -24.83
C ILE A 286 -1.79 40.23 -26.34
N LYS A 287 -1.43 39.26 -27.17
CA LYS A 287 -1.46 39.39 -28.64
C LYS A 287 -2.86 39.70 -29.18
N GLN A 288 -3.90 39.08 -28.63
CA GLN A 288 -5.29 39.37 -29.01
C GLN A 288 -5.71 40.79 -28.62
N ALA A 289 -5.28 41.27 -27.44
CA ALA A 289 -5.52 42.64 -27.00
C ALA A 289 -4.79 43.66 -27.90
N GLU A 290 -3.54 43.39 -28.29
CA GLU A 290 -2.80 44.21 -29.27
C GLU A 290 -3.56 44.29 -30.61
N LEU A 291 -4.07 43.16 -31.10
CA LEU A 291 -4.84 43.10 -32.35
C LEU A 291 -6.15 43.90 -32.26
N LEU A 292 -6.88 43.79 -31.15
CA LEU A 292 -8.09 44.59 -30.90
C LEU A 292 -7.78 46.09 -30.86
N GLY A 293 -6.69 46.48 -30.19
CA GLY A 293 -6.22 47.86 -30.16
C GLY A 293 -5.89 48.39 -31.56
N LEU A 294 -5.23 47.58 -32.39
CA LEU A 294 -4.94 47.91 -33.79
C LEU A 294 -6.23 48.13 -34.61
N PHE A 295 -7.22 47.24 -34.50
CA PHE A 295 -8.49 47.38 -35.21
C PHE A 295 -9.30 48.61 -34.76
N ALA A 296 -9.42 48.85 -33.45
CA ALA A 296 -10.13 50.02 -32.92
C ALA A 296 -9.52 51.33 -33.43
N THR A 297 -8.19 51.35 -33.52
CA THR A 297 -7.43 52.47 -34.04
C THR A 297 -7.66 52.67 -35.54
N LEU A 298 -7.62 51.59 -36.33
CA LEU A 298 -7.90 51.63 -37.76
C LEU A 298 -9.32 52.16 -38.05
N ILE A 299 -10.32 51.69 -37.29
CA ILE A 299 -11.71 52.16 -37.41
C ILE A 299 -11.81 53.66 -37.08
N SER A 300 -11.13 54.11 -36.02
CA SER A 300 -11.13 55.52 -35.61
C SER A 300 -10.53 56.44 -36.68
N VAL A 301 -9.43 56.02 -37.34
CA VAL A 301 -8.83 56.75 -38.46
C VAL A 301 -9.79 56.80 -39.67
N VAL A 302 -10.45 55.69 -40.01
CA VAL A 302 -11.43 55.65 -41.10
C VAL A 302 -12.61 56.59 -40.82
N LEU A 303 -13.19 56.55 -39.62
CA LEU A 303 -14.29 57.42 -39.21
C LEU A 303 -13.91 58.91 -39.24
N ALA A 304 -12.71 59.25 -38.75
CA ALA A 304 -12.23 60.62 -38.76
C ALA A 304 -12.06 61.16 -40.19
N ASN A 305 -11.58 60.33 -41.12
CA ASN A 305 -11.50 60.70 -42.54
C ASN A 305 -12.88 60.91 -43.17
N ILE A 306 -13.85 60.02 -42.90
CA ILE A 306 -15.23 60.17 -43.37
C ILE A 306 -15.84 61.49 -42.87
N PHE A 307 -15.69 61.79 -41.57
CA PHE A 307 -16.20 63.02 -40.97
C PHE A 307 -15.56 64.28 -41.56
N THR A 308 -14.26 64.20 -41.85
CA THR A 308 -13.50 65.32 -42.43
C THR A 308 -13.95 65.62 -43.86
N ILE A 309 -14.20 64.59 -44.67
CA ILE A 309 -14.74 64.72 -46.03
C ILE A 309 -16.17 65.28 -45.99
N ALA A 310 -17.02 64.76 -45.11
CA ALA A 310 -18.43 65.16 -44.99
C ALA A 310 -18.62 66.64 -44.63
N ASN A 311 -17.69 67.24 -43.88
CA ASN A 311 -17.75 68.64 -43.44
C ASN A 311 -16.96 69.61 -44.34
N SER A 312 -16.46 69.16 -45.50
CA SER A 312 -15.79 70.01 -46.51
C SER A 312 -14.64 70.87 -45.94
N LEU A 313 -13.87 70.30 -45.02
CA LEU A 313 -12.74 71.01 -44.40
C LEU A 313 -11.62 71.29 -45.41
N ASP A 314 -10.96 72.43 -45.26
CA ASP A 314 -9.79 72.82 -46.05
C ASP A 314 -8.66 71.77 -45.99
N ILE A 315 -7.98 71.53 -47.10
CA ILE A 315 -6.96 70.48 -47.30
C ILE A 315 -5.88 70.53 -46.21
N ALA A 316 -5.45 71.73 -45.81
CA ALA A 316 -4.46 71.87 -44.75
C ALA A 316 -4.99 71.43 -43.38
N THR A 317 -6.29 71.61 -43.10
CA THR A 317 -6.92 71.10 -41.86
C THR A 317 -6.98 69.57 -41.87
N VAL A 318 -7.28 68.98 -43.03
CA VAL A 318 -7.32 67.51 -43.22
C VAL A 318 -5.95 66.87 -42.99
N LEU A 319 -4.89 67.50 -43.51
CA LEU A 319 -3.52 67.01 -43.32
C LEU A 319 -3.09 67.09 -41.85
N ILE A 320 -3.41 68.18 -41.16
CA ILE A 320 -3.08 68.36 -39.74
C ILE A 320 -3.86 67.38 -38.85
N SER A 321 -5.15 67.16 -39.11
CA SER A 321 -5.97 66.21 -38.33
C SER A 321 -5.53 64.76 -38.54
N ASN A 322 -5.19 64.37 -39.78
CA ASN A 322 -4.66 63.04 -40.07
C ASN A 322 -3.26 62.83 -39.48
N ALA A 323 -2.38 63.82 -39.56
CA ALA A 323 -1.07 63.74 -38.92
C ALA A 323 -1.19 63.58 -37.39
N PHE A 324 -2.11 64.32 -36.76
CA PHE A 324 -2.40 64.18 -35.33
C PHE A 324 -2.93 62.78 -34.98
N LEU A 325 -3.87 62.25 -35.76
CA LEU A 325 -4.41 60.90 -35.56
C LEU A 325 -3.34 59.82 -35.71
N ILE A 326 -2.57 59.84 -36.81
CA ILE A 326 -1.49 58.87 -37.03
C ILE A 326 -0.46 58.93 -35.89
N SER A 327 -0.17 60.13 -35.39
CA SER A 327 0.74 60.31 -34.25
C SER A 327 0.19 59.69 -32.97
N SER A 328 -1.10 59.88 -32.68
CA SER A 328 -1.73 59.28 -31.49
C SER A 328 -1.80 57.75 -31.58
N VAL A 329 -2.06 57.20 -32.78
CA VAL A 329 -1.97 55.75 -33.06
C VAL A 329 -0.58 55.20 -32.70
N ILE A 330 0.47 55.83 -33.21
CA ILE A 330 1.86 55.39 -32.99
C ILE A 330 2.20 55.41 -31.50
N ILE A 331 1.79 56.45 -30.78
CA ILE A 331 2.02 56.58 -29.33
C ILE A 331 1.30 55.48 -28.56
N VAL A 332 0.01 55.25 -28.85
CA VAL A 332 -0.80 54.24 -28.14
C VAL A 332 -0.28 52.83 -28.41
N LEU A 333 0.01 52.48 -29.67
CA LEU A 333 0.53 51.16 -30.03
C LEU A 333 1.93 50.92 -29.45
N SER A 334 2.83 51.92 -29.53
CA SER A 334 4.18 51.79 -28.96
C SER A 334 4.15 51.75 -27.43
N GLY A 335 3.25 52.50 -26.80
CA GLY A 335 3.04 52.49 -25.35
C GLY A 335 2.48 51.15 -24.86
N PHE A 336 1.48 50.60 -25.54
CA PHE A 336 0.91 49.29 -25.22
C PHE A 336 1.94 48.17 -25.38
N HIS A 337 2.75 48.22 -26.45
CA HIS A 337 3.79 47.24 -26.71
C HIS A 337 4.96 47.30 -25.70
N LEU A 338 5.24 48.47 -25.09
CA LEU A 338 6.17 48.58 -23.96
C LEU A 338 5.57 48.03 -22.66
N LEU A 339 4.28 48.30 -22.40
CA LEU A 339 3.57 47.76 -21.23
C LEU A 339 3.42 46.23 -21.28
N ALA A 340 3.33 45.65 -22.48
CA ALA A 340 3.29 44.22 -22.72
C ALA A 340 4.61 43.47 -22.41
N GLY A 341 5.68 44.18 -22.04
CA GLY A 341 6.90 43.56 -21.51
C GLY A 341 7.73 42.80 -22.54
N THR A 342 7.91 43.33 -23.75
CA THR A 342 8.71 42.66 -24.78
C THR A 342 10.21 42.82 -24.54
N LYS A 343 10.99 41.75 -24.81
CA LYS A 343 12.46 41.71 -24.55
C LYS A 343 13.30 42.74 -25.33
N ASN A 344 12.73 43.43 -26.33
CA ASN A 344 13.50 44.31 -27.23
C ASN A 344 12.86 45.71 -27.33
N GLU A 345 13.07 46.53 -26.32
CA GLU A 345 12.41 47.84 -26.15
C GLU A 345 12.96 48.97 -27.04
N LYS A 346 14.17 48.83 -27.58
CA LYS A 346 14.88 49.90 -28.31
C LYS A 346 14.12 50.45 -29.54
N PRO A 347 13.66 49.61 -30.49
CA PRO A 347 12.92 50.11 -31.65
C PRO A 347 11.56 50.70 -31.25
N VAL A 348 10.95 50.19 -30.19
CA VAL A 348 9.64 50.62 -29.69
C VAL A 348 9.73 52.01 -29.05
N LYS A 349 10.79 52.25 -28.27
CA LYS A 349 11.10 53.57 -27.70
C LYS A 349 11.35 54.61 -28.80
N ALA A 350 12.01 54.23 -29.89
CA ALA A 350 12.24 55.12 -31.03
C ALA A 350 10.94 55.48 -31.75
N LEU A 351 10.04 54.50 -31.97
CA LEU A 351 8.70 54.74 -32.53
C LEU A 351 7.84 55.63 -31.64
N LEU A 352 7.91 55.45 -30.31
CA LEU A 352 7.21 56.31 -29.36
C LEU A 352 7.70 57.75 -29.43
N LEU A 353 9.02 57.95 -29.48
CA LEU A 353 9.63 59.28 -29.65
C LEU A 353 9.17 59.94 -30.96
N LEU A 354 9.17 59.18 -32.05
CA LEU A 354 8.68 59.63 -33.36
C LEU A 354 7.21 60.09 -33.27
N GLY A 355 6.34 59.26 -32.67
CA GLY A 355 4.94 59.61 -32.47
C GLY A 355 4.75 60.91 -31.69
N VAL A 356 5.48 61.09 -30.58
CA VAL A 356 5.41 62.34 -29.77
C VAL A 356 5.88 63.56 -30.57
N THR A 357 6.95 63.42 -31.36
CA THR A 357 7.45 64.53 -32.18
C THR A 357 6.46 64.94 -33.27
N LEU A 358 5.87 63.97 -33.98
CA LEU A 358 4.85 64.22 -34.99
C LEU A 358 3.58 64.84 -34.40
N MET A 359 3.17 64.40 -33.21
CA MET A 359 2.01 64.98 -32.51
C MET A 359 2.28 66.45 -32.15
N SER A 360 3.48 66.75 -31.66
CA SER A 360 3.90 68.10 -31.28
C SER A 360 3.95 69.03 -32.50
N ILE A 361 4.51 68.57 -33.62
CA ILE A 361 4.53 69.32 -34.89
C ILE A 361 3.10 69.60 -35.37
N SER A 362 2.23 68.59 -35.35
CA SER A 362 0.82 68.73 -35.75
C SER A 362 0.09 69.76 -34.88
N LEU A 363 0.35 69.77 -33.57
CA LEU A 363 -0.21 70.76 -32.65
C LEU A 363 0.26 72.18 -32.99
N ILE A 364 1.56 72.38 -33.19
CA ILE A 364 2.15 73.68 -33.52
C ILE A 364 1.57 74.21 -34.84
N LEU A 365 1.50 73.37 -35.88
CA LEU A 365 0.91 73.75 -37.16
C LEU A 365 -0.59 74.11 -37.04
N SER A 366 -1.33 73.42 -36.16
CA SER A 366 -2.75 73.75 -35.89
C SER A 366 -2.93 75.12 -35.24
N VAL A 367 -2.01 75.52 -34.35
CA VAL A 367 -2.04 76.83 -33.68
C VAL A 367 -1.66 77.93 -34.66
N ILE A 368 -0.60 77.72 -35.45
CA ILE A 368 -0.14 78.70 -36.46
C ILE A 368 -1.22 78.97 -37.51
N LYS A 369 -2.01 77.98 -37.91
CA LYS A 369 -3.11 78.17 -38.86
C LYS A 369 -4.29 78.98 -38.29
N ARG A 370 -4.47 78.97 -36.96
CA ARG A 370 -5.54 79.71 -36.28
C ARG A 370 -5.18 81.15 -35.95
N ALA A 371 -3.89 81.45 -35.81
CA ALA A 371 -3.35 82.80 -35.69
C ALA A 371 -3.31 83.48 -37.07
#